data_AF-A0A8H3QW96-F1
#
_entry.id   AF-A0A8H3QW96-F1
#
_cell.length_a   1.000
_cell.length_b   1.000
_cell.length_c   1.000
_cell.angle_alpha   90.00
_cell.angle_beta   90.00
_cell.angle_gamma   90.00
#
_symmetry.space_group_name_H-M   'P 1'
#
loop_
_entity.id
_entity.type
_entity.pdbx_description
1 polymer ?
#
loop_
_entity_poly.entity_id
_entity_poly.type
_entity_poly.pdbx_seq_one_letter_code
_entity_poly.pdbx_strand_id
1 'polypeptide(L)'
;MEPVEYDETIHPEVWLNKIKACCYKNKIGDIIGFCKYMIHPSIDVSKASTFDEILNILKSDALFTLFKYSVKEKLQMLKFDHKNDDHIRFISIFRKYCYEAEINDVKEQKNLLLKKISKDSFQYCFINSNLEKIKSLNDLVIYFNQSFLEQRESIHFGSCITLKHVATGKYLTSSDVQYKTGSERNIVFASQTLSNPYSLWNISNPDQKDDNRPVIYGKSKFYLINKSVDKCLVISHGHKSPSTGNWEVRCFDSRYMYLTNGDSTNNNSTYIKSKEIINIYDKDNYILRSHEFPFTINNDTYQEVVGHKERIDGNDKWCIELHSKIENHGTIHPEVWLNEIKTYCYKNQIKKKEDIIEFCKSMIHPSINVSKASTFDEIMNILKITYFNRSLLEERKLIHSGSCVTLKHVATEKYLTSCNISYKTGSGRSIVFTSQTLSNPNSLWIIKSLDDSNEKNESNLIICGKSKVYLINKGTDEGMVISENYKSPSTGNWEVGCVGTHYKYLMQSDSISNDGTYIRSKEIINIYDAESNFILRSHEYPFTIDDETYQEVVGHEGRIDGNDKWCIELFEDE
;
A
#
# COMPACT_ATOMS: atom_id res chain seq x y z
N MET A 1 33.70 8.73 -6.28
CA MET A 1 33.46 7.41 -5.68
C MET A 1 34.74 7.09 -4.98
N GLU A 2 34.74 7.28 -3.67
CA GLU A 2 35.91 7.06 -2.85
C GLU A 2 36.20 5.56 -2.75
N PRO A 3 37.47 5.15 -2.66
CA PRO A 3 37.82 3.76 -2.43
C PRO A 3 37.27 3.32 -1.07
N VAL A 4 36.57 2.19 -1.05
CA VAL A 4 35.95 1.64 0.16
C VAL A 4 36.91 0.61 0.74
N GLU A 5 37.44 0.86 1.93
CA GLU A 5 38.20 -0.14 2.69
C GLU A 5 37.35 -1.38 2.94
N TYR A 6 37.99 -2.55 2.94
CA TYR A 6 37.32 -3.76 3.38
C TYR A 6 37.24 -3.74 4.90
N ASP A 7 36.04 -3.43 5.41
CA ASP A 7 35.70 -3.35 6.83
C ASP A 7 34.81 -4.51 7.27
N GLU A 8 34.81 -5.60 6.50
CA GLU A 8 34.02 -6.80 6.75
C GLU A 8 32.49 -6.59 6.81
N THR A 9 31.98 -5.39 6.52
CA THR A 9 30.53 -5.07 6.48
C THR A 9 29.90 -5.29 5.10
N ILE A 10 30.68 -5.82 4.16
CA ILE A 10 30.33 -6.00 2.76
C ILE A 10 30.81 -7.37 2.25
N HIS A 11 30.03 -8.02 1.40
CA HIS A 11 30.42 -9.29 0.81
C HIS A 11 31.70 -9.15 -0.05
N PRO A 12 32.72 -10.03 0.09
CA PRO A 12 34.02 -9.91 -0.59
C PRO A 12 33.93 -9.68 -2.10
N GLU A 13 33.05 -10.39 -2.81
CA GLU A 13 32.87 -10.20 -4.26
C GLU A 13 32.26 -8.84 -4.60
N VAL A 14 31.34 -8.33 -3.78
CA VAL A 14 30.69 -7.03 -3.98
C VAL A 14 31.70 -5.92 -3.73
N TRP A 15 32.49 -6.04 -2.66
CA TRP A 15 33.61 -5.14 -2.37
C TRP A 15 34.64 -5.13 -3.51
N LEU A 16 35.10 -6.30 -3.96
CA LEU A 16 36.08 -6.40 -5.04
C LEU A 16 35.57 -5.74 -6.33
N ASN A 17 34.29 -5.91 -6.66
CA ASN A 17 33.69 -5.26 -7.82
C ASN A 17 33.67 -3.73 -7.68
N LYS A 18 33.41 -3.20 -6.48
CA LYS A 18 33.51 -1.75 -6.20
C LYS A 18 34.95 -1.24 -6.34
N ILE A 19 35.93 -1.99 -5.81
CA ILE A 19 37.36 -1.64 -5.94
C ILE A 19 37.78 -1.65 -7.42
N LYS A 20 37.46 -2.70 -8.17
CA LYS A 20 37.74 -2.77 -9.62
C LYS A 20 37.16 -1.57 -10.36
N ALA A 21 35.89 -1.23 -10.12
CA ALA A 21 35.25 -0.07 -10.72
C ALA A 21 35.96 1.26 -10.36
N CYS A 22 36.39 1.42 -9.11
CA CYS A 22 37.17 2.56 -8.65
C CYS A 22 38.53 2.63 -9.37
N CYS A 23 39.27 1.52 -9.44
CA CYS A 23 40.56 1.44 -10.11
C CYS A 23 40.46 1.76 -11.61
N TYR A 24 39.45 1.23 -12.30
CA TYR A 24 39.21 1.53 -13.72
C TYR A 24 38.92 3.02 -13.94
N LYS A 25 38.09 3.62 -13.07
CA LYS A 25 37.77 5.05 -13.16
C LYS A 25 39.00 5.94 -12.93
N ASN A 26 39.86 5.54 -12.01
CA ASN A 26 41.06 6.29 -11.61
C ASN A 26 42.33 5.87 -12.38
N LYS A 27 42.22 4.98 -13.37
CA LYS A 27 43.32 4.47 -14.19
C LYS A 27 44.48 3.86 -13.37
N ILE A 28 44.14 3.17 -12.28
CA ILE A 28 45.12 2.45 -11.45
C ILE A 28 45.56 1.18 -12.20
N GLY A 29 46.87 1.05 -12.45
CA GLY A 29 47.43 -0.08 -13.19
C GLY A 29 47.59 -1.36 -12.36
N ASP A 30 48.11 -1.25 -11.13
CA ASP A 30 48.26 -2.39 -10.22
C ASP A 30 47.03 -2.51 -9.29
N ILE A 31 45.98 -3.13 -9.81
CA ILE A 31 44.72 -3.33 -9.06
C ILE A 31 44.92 -4.31 -7.90
N ILE A 32 45.82 -5.30 -8.04
CA ILE A 32 46.04 -6.32 -7.00
C ILE A 32 46.78 -5.71 -5.81
N GLY A 33 47.86 -4.97 -6.07
CA GLY A 33 48.56 -4.21 -5.02
C GLY A 33 47.63 -3.22 -4.32
N PHE A 34 46.77 -2.54 -5.08
CA PHE A 34 45.76 -1.65 -4.51
C PHE A 34 44.74 -2.40 -3.64
N CYS A 35 44.21 -3.55 -4.08
CA CYS A 35 43.30 -4.36 -3.25
C CYS A 35 43.94 -4.76 -1.91
N LYS A 36 45.21 -5.18 -1.92
CA LYS A 36 45.93 -5.55 -0.69
C LYS A 36 46.06 -4.37 0.27
N TYR A 37 46.28 -3.17 -0.25
CA TYR A 37 46.37 -1.95 0.56
C TYR A 37 45.04 -1.56 1.21
N MET A 38 43.92 -1.88 0.57
CA MET A 38 42.56 -1.56 1.05
C MET A 38 42.00 -2.58 2.04
N ILE A 39 42.78 -3.58 2.45
CA ILE A 39 42.39 -4.62 3.42
C ILE A 39 43.12 -4.35 4.72
N HIS A 40 42.41 -4.43 5.84
CA HIS A 40 43.00 -4.20 7.15
C HIS A 40 44.17 -5.19 7.42
N PRO A 41 45.31 -4.74 7.99
CA PRO A 41 46.50 -5.59 8.18
C PRO A 41 46.30 -6.83 9.07
N SER A 42 45.18 -6.93 9.79
CA SER A 42 44.83 -8.14 10.56
C SER A 42 44.52 -9.35 9.67
N ILE A 43 44.23 -9.16 8.39
CA ILE A 43 43.97 -10.23 7.42
C ILE A 43 45.20 -10.36 6.51
N ASP A 44 45.93 -11.48 6.62
CA ASP A 44 47.14 -11.71 5.82
C ASP A 44 46.81 -12.09 4.36
N VAL A 45 46.82 -11.09 3.48
CA VAL A 45 46.71 -11.25 2.02
C VAL A 45 48.04 -11.11 1.29
N SER A 46 49.18 -11.08 2.01
CA SER A 46 50.50 -10.80 1.43
C SER A 46 50.88 -11.79 0.33
N LYS A 47 50.57 -13.07 0.53
CA LYS A 47 50.87 -14.19 -0.38
C LYS A 47 49.93 -14.30 -1.58
N ALA A 48 48.80 -13.60 -1.59
CA ALA A 48 47.85 -13.68 -2.69
C ALA A 48 48.38 -12.99 -3.95
N SER A 49 48.34 -13.67 -5.08
CA SER A 49 48.79 -13.21 -6.39
C SER A 49 47.64 -13.03 -7.38
N THR A 50 46.44 -13.52 -7.04
CA THR A 50 45.23 -13.45 -7.85
C THR A 50 44.04 -12.91 -7.07
N PHE A 51 43.01 -12.42 -7.77
CA PHE A 51 41.77 -12.00 -7.13
C PHE A 51 41.06 -13.15 -6.41
N ASP A 52 41.10 -14.35 -6.98
CA ASP A 52 40.46 -15.53 -6.38
C ASP A 52 41.16 -15.94 -5.08
N GLU A 53 42.49 -15.82 -5.02
CA GLU A 53 43.25 -16.03 -3.78
C GLU A 53 42.87 -15.01 -2.70
N ILE A 54 42.74 -13.72 -3.06
CA ILE A 54 42.27 -12.68 -2.13
C ILE A 54 40.86 -13.02 -1.62
N LEU A 55 39.93 -13.33 -2.53
CA LEU A 55 38.55 -13.67 -2.16
C LEU A 55 38.50 -14.90 -1.24
N ASN A 56 39.29 -15.93 -1.51
CA ASN A 56 39.35 -17.12 -0.67
C ASN A 56 39.88 -16.82 0.74
N ILE A 57 40.88 -15.94 0.86
CA ILE A 57 41.36 -15.48 2.17
C ILE A 57 40.26 -14.72 2.91
N LEU A 58 39.64 -13.72 2.26
CA LEU A 58 38.57 -12.92 2.86
C LEU A 58 37.35 -13.78 3.28
N LYS A 59 36.98 -14.78 2.47
CA LYS A 59 35.86 -15.69 2.79
C LYS A 59 36.19 -16.72 3.86
N SER A 60 37.48 -16.99 4.10
CA SER A 60 37.92 -17.92 5.16
C SER A 60 38.05 -17.24 6.52
N ASP A 61 38.00 -15.90 6.57
CA ASP A 61 38.09 -15.13 7.79
C ASP A 61 36.86 -15.30 8.71
N ALA A 62 37.07 -15.30 10.02
CA ALA A 62 36.01 -15.46 11.00
C ALA A 62 34.96 -14.32 10.94
N LEU A 63 35.37 -13.10 10.60
CA LEU A 63 34.49 -11.95 10.49
C LEU A 63 33.55 -12.06 9.29
N PHE A 64 33.95 -12.73 8.20
CA PHE A 64 33.03 -13.00 7.08
C PHE A 64 31.87 -13.92 7.52
N THR A 65 32.14 -14.85 8.42
CA THR A 65 31.08 -15.69 9.02
C THR A 65 30.11 -14.83 9.84
N LEU A 66 30.61 -13.88 10.65
CA LEU A 66 29.76 -12.92 11.39
C LEU A 66 28.94 -12.03 10.45
N PHE A 67 29.55 -11.53 9.37
CA PHE A 67 28.85 -10.78 8.33
C PHE A 67 27.67 -11.57 7.77
N LYS A 68 27.89 -12.84 7.37
CA LYS A 68 26.82 -13.72 6.88
C LYS A 68 25.69 -13.88 7.90
N TYR A 69 26.01 -14.05 9.19
CA TYR A 69 25.00 -14.10 10.24
C TYR A 69 24.19 -12.81 10.34
N SER A 70 24.85 -11.65 10.31
CA SER A 70 24.16 -10.35 10.36
C SER A 70 23.21 -10.15 9.17
N VAL A 71 23.60 -10.61 7.97
CA VAL A 71 22.73 -10.56 6.78
C VAL A 71 21.55 -11.52 6.92
N LYS A 72 21.76 -12.72 7.49
CA LYS A 72 20.67 -13.65 7.81
C LYS A 72 19.67 -13.05 8.80
N GLU A 73 20.14 -12.33 9.82
CA GLU A 73 19.26 -11.60 10.75
C GLU A 73 18.46 -10.50 10.02
N LYS A 74 19.12 -9.70 9.17
CA LYS A 74 18.42 -8.70 8.32
C LYS A 74 17.37 -9.36 7.44
N LEU A 75 17.67 -10.53 6.85
CA LEU A 75 16.71 -11.30 6.07
C LEU A 75 15.56 -11.84 6.94
N GLN A 76 15.81 -12.24 8.19
CA GLN A 76 14.78 -12.64 9.14
C GLN A 76 13.89 -11.48 9.58
N MET A 77 14.43 -10.27 9.66
CA MET A 77 13.67 -9.05 9.97
C MET A 77 12.98 -8.42 8.76
N LEU A 78 13.36 -8.80 7.53
CA LEU A 78 12.70 -8.34 6.32
C LEU A 78 11.21 -8.71 6.34
N LYS A 79 10.34 -7.69 6.25
CA LYS A 79 8.88 -7.84 6.20
C LYS A 79 8.38 -7.55 4.80
N PHE A 80 7.37 -8.29 4.37
CA PHE A 80 6.63 -8.00 3.15
C PHE A 80 5.33 -7.28 3.53
N ASP A 81 5.14 -6.05 3.04
CA ASP A 81 3.90 -5.32 3.20
C ASP A 81 3.05 -5.46 1.92
N HIS A 82 1.90 -6.11 2.06
CA HIS A 82 0.96 -6.32 0.94
C HIS A 82 0.23 -5.03 0.53
N LYS A 83 0.26 -3.98 1.35
CA LYS A 83 -0.42 -2.70 1.09
C LYS A 83 0.48 -1.67 0.40
N ASN A 84 1.79 -1.85 0.49
CA ASN A 84 2.76 -0.98 -0.15
C ASN A 84 3.08 -1.54 -1.54
N ASP A 85 2.87 -0.76 -2.60
CA ASP A 85 2.99 -1.19 -4.00
C ASP A 85 4.43 -1.58 -4.41
N ASP A 86 5.42 -1.42 -3.52
CA ASP A 86 6.84 -1.67 -3.77
C ASP A 86 7.29 -3.13 -3.52
N HIS A 87 6.53 -4.08 -4.07
CA HIS A 87 6.89 -5.51 -4.09
C HIS A 87 8.23 -5.79 -4.80
N ILE A 88 8.62 -4.92 -5.74
CA ILE A 88 9.89 -4.98 -6.47
C ILE A 88 11.07 -4.74 -5.54
N ARG A 89 11.01 -3.72 -4.67
CA ARG A 89 12.06 -3.46 -3.68
C ARG A 89 12.17 -4.59 -2.68
N PHE A 90 11.06 -5.12 -2.19
CA PHE A 90 11.08 -6.27 -1.28
C PHE A 90 11.84 -7.45 -1.88
N ILE A 91 11.48 -7.88 -3.10
CA ILE A 91 12.11 -9.05 -3.72
C ILE A 91 13.58 -8.77 -4.11
N SER A 92 13.91 -7.52 -4.44
CA SER A 92 15.30 -7.09 -4.68
C SER A 92 16.16 -7.19 -3.41
N ILE A 93 15.66 -6.70 -2.27
CA ILE A 93 16.34 -6.80 -0.98
C ILE A 93 16.47 -8.27 -0.54
N PHE A 94 15.40 -9.06 -0.70
CA PHE A 94 15.41 -10.49 -0.44
C PHE A 94 16.52 -11.19 -1.25
N ARG A 95 16.57 -10.96 -2.56
CA ARG A 95 17.59 -11.52 -3.46
C ARG A 95 19.01 -11.11 -3.03
N LYS A 96 19.20 -9.82 -2.71
CA LYS A 96 20.49 -9.30 -2.22
C LYS A 96 20.94 -10.03 -0.96
N TYR A 97 20.06 -10.15 0.04
CA TYR A 97 20.40 -10.82 1.29
C TYR A 97 20.64 -12.32 1.12
N CYS A 98 19.91 -13.02 0.25
CA CYS A 98 20.22 -14.41 -0.06
C CYS A 98 21.64 -14.58 -0.63
N TYR A 99 22.05 -13.68 -1.53
CA TYR A 99 23.39 -13.71 -2.12
C TYR A 99 24.47 -13.35 -1.08
N GLU A 100 24.32 -12.25 -0.36
CA GLU A 100 25.30 -11.78 0.63
C GLU A 100 25.46 -12.74 1.82
N ALA A 101 24.40 -13.48 2.19
CA ALA A 101 24.46 -14.52 3.22
C ALA A 101 24.94 -15.90 2.70
N GLU A 102 25.30 -16.02 1.43
CA GLU A 102 25.63 -17.27 0.72
C GLU A 102 24.57 -18.38 0.90
N ILE A 103 23.29 -18.01 0.89
CA ILE A 103 22.17 -18.95 0.94
C ILE A 103 21.94 -19.48 -0.48
N ASN A 104 22.69 -20.52 -0.85
CA ASN A 104 22.66 -21.09 -2.20
C ASN A 104 21.62 -22.21 -2.37
N ASP A 105 21.16 -22.82 -1.28
CA ASP A 105 20.15 -23.88 -1.34
C ASP A 105 18.78 -23.31 -1.72
N VAL A 106 18.27 -23.73 -2.87
CA VAL A 106 16.99 -23.25 -3.42
C VAL A 106 15.82 -23.63 -2.51
N LYS A 107 15.91 -24.76 -1.79
CA LYS A 107 14.86 -25.18 -0.85
C LYS A 107 14.81 -24.26 0.38
N GLU A 108 15.95 -23.87 0.91
CA GLU A 108 16.07 -22.85 1.96
C GLU A 108 15.52 -21.50 1.49
N GLN A 109 15.90 -21.03 0.30
CA GLN A 109 15.38 -19.78 -0.29
C GLN A 109 13.85 -19.76 -0.40
N LYS A 110 13.25 -20.85 -0.93
CA LYS A 110 11.78 -21.01 -1.02
C LYS A 110 11.12 -20.89 0.34
N ASN A 111 11.63 -21.62 1.33
CA ASN A 111 11.09 -21.62 2.68
C ASN A 111 11.20 -20.24 3.35
N LEU A 112 12.32 -19.54 3.15
CA LEU A 112 12.53 -18.19 3.66
C LEU A 112 11.54 -17.20 3.06
N LEU A 113 11.36 -17.20 1.73
CA LEU A 113 10.40 -16.30 1.07
C LEU A 113 8.97 -16.57 1.54
N LEU A 114 8.54 -17.84 1.54
CA LEU A 114 7.17 -18.21 1.94
C LEU A 114 6.85 -17.84 3.39
N LYS A 115 7.83 -17.86 4.30
CA LYS A 115 7.65 -17.37 5.68
C LYS A 115 7.38 -15.87 5.77
N LYS A 116 7.72 -15.09 4.73
CA LYS A 116 7.49 -13.64 4.69
C LYS A 116 6.12 -13.26 4.14
N ILE A 117 5.47 -14.20 3.47
CA ILE A 117 4.21 -13.98 2.77
C ILE A 117 3.09 -14.59 3.60
N SER A 118 1.96 -13.88 3.74
CA SER A 118 0.81 -14.43 4.45
C SER A 118 0.32 -15.72 3.79
N LYS A 119 0.08 -16.76 4.60
CA LYS A 119 -0.47 -18.05 4.13
C LYS A 119 -1.83 -17.91 3.44
N ASP A 120 -2.57 -16.86 3.80
CA ASP A 120 -3.88 -16.53 3.24
C ASP A 120 -3.79 -15.60 2.02
N SER A 121 -2.59 -15.29 1.53
CA SER A 121 -2.43 -14.44 0.33
C SER A 121 -2.44 -15.26 -0.97
N PHE A 122 -2.86 -14.62 -2.06
CA PHE A 122 -2.73 -15.18 -3.40
C PHE A 122 -1.27 -15.53 -3.73
N GLN A 123 -0.33 -14.65 -3.38
CA GLN A 123 1.11 -14.83 -3.61
C GLN A 123 1.60 -16.15 -3.02
N TYR A 124 1.23 -16.44 -1.77
CA TYR A 124 1.61 -17.68 -1.10
C TYR A 124 1.03 -18.90 -1.83
N CYS A 125 -0.27 -18.90 -2.11
CA CYS A 125 -0.93 -20.02 -2.80
C CYS A 125 -0.28 -20.27 -4.17
N PHE A 126 -0.07 -19.21 -4.95
CA PHE A 126 0.51 -19.30 -6.29
C PHE A 126 1.93 -19.87 -6.28
N ILE A 127 2.80 -19.35 -5.41
CA ILE A 127 4.19 -19.83 -5.31
C ILE A 127 4.20 -21.27 -4.77
N ASN A 128 3.42 -21.56 -3.73
CA ASN A 128 3.35 -22.87 -3.11
C ASN A 128 2.89 -23.96 -4.09
N SER A 129 1.91 -23.66 -4.95
CA SER A 129 1.43 -24.58 -5.99
C SER A 129 2.42 -24.78 -7.15
N ASN A 130 3.46 -23.94 -7.27
CA ASN A 130 4.46 -24.02 -8.33
C ASN A 130 5.87 -24.35 -7.82
N LEU A 131 6.02 -24.82 -6.58
CA LEU A 131 7.33 -25.09 -5.96
C LEU A 131 8.21 -26.06 -6.75
N GLU A 132 7.63 -27.04 -7.44
CA GLU A 132 8.36 -28.00 -8.27
C GLU A 132 8.97 -27.36 -9.53
N LYS A 133 8.34 -26.31 -10.06
CA LYS A 133 8.80 -25.59 -11.25
C LYS A 133 9.91 -24.59 -10.95
N ILE A 134 10.00 -24.12 -9.71
CA ILE A 134 11.00 -23.15 -9.25
C ILE A 134 12.33 -23.89 -9.00
N LYS A 135 13.33 -23.73 -9.86
CA LYS A 135 14.61 -24.47 -9.78
C LYS A 135 15.77 -23.58 -9.33
N SER A 136 15.58 -22.27 -9.27
CA SER A 136 16.61 -21.29 -8.90
C SER A 136 16.02 -20.10 -8.15
N LEU A 137 16.89 -19.27 -7.57
CA LEU A 137 16.50 -17.98 -7.00
C LEU A 137 15.85 -17.06 -8.05
N ASN A 138 16.35 -17.08 -9.29
CA ASN A 138 15.78 -16.28 -10.37
C ASN A 138 14.34 -16.74 -10.71
N ASP A 139 14.10 -18.05 -10.75
CA ASP A 139 12.74 -18.58 -10.92
C ASP A 139 11.84 -18.11 -9.77
N LEU A 140 12.35 -18.16 -8.53
CA LEU A 140 11.58 -17.72 -7.36
C LEU A 140 11.18 -16.25 -7.46
N VAL A 141 12.09 -15.37 -7.93
CA VAL A 141 11.81 -13.96 -8.21
C VAL A 141 10.77 -13.80 -9.32
N ILE A 142 10.88 -14.58 -10.41
CA ILE A 142 9.91 -14.56 -11.52
C ILE A 142 8.52 -14.96 -11.04
N TYR A 143 8.40 -16.08 -10.33
CA TYR A 143 7.11 -16.57 -9.81
C TYR A 143 6.51 -15.63 -8.76
N PHE A 144 7.35 -15.00 -7.93
CA PHE A 144 6.88 -13.97 -7.01
C PHE A 144 6.25 -12.80 -7.76
N ASN A 145 6.95 -12.24 -8.77
CA ASN A 145 6.40 -11.13 -9.56
C ASN A 145 5.18 -11.54 -10.39
N GLN A 146 5.21 -12.72 -11.01
CA GLN A 146 4.09 -13.25 -11.79
C GLN A 146 2.85 -13.41 -10.92
N SER A 147 2.99 -13.76 -9.65
CA SER A 147 1.84 -13.91 -8.75
C SER A 147 0.97 -12.65 -8.63
N PHE A 148 1.55 -11.44 -8.76
CA PHE A 148 0.77 -10.19 -8.74
C PHE A 148 0.01 -9.96 -10.05
N LEU A 149 0.57 -10.37 -11.19
CA LEU A 149 -0.11 -10.30 -12.48
C LEU A 149 -1.28 -11.30 -12.52
N GLU A 150 -1.01 -12.53 -12.10
CA GLU A 150 -2.00 -13.59 -12.04
C GLU A 150 -3.13 -13.27 -11.05
N GLN A 151 -2.82 -12.59 -9.94
CA GLN A 151 -3.83 -12.12 -8.99
C GLN A 151 -4.85 -11.19 -9.65
N ARG A 152 -4.42 -10.28 -10.53
CA ARG A 152 -5.31 -9.31 -11.20
C ARG A 152 -6.33 -9.96 -12.13
N GLU A 153 -5.97 -11.11 -12.69
CA GLU A 153 -6.84 -11.89 -13.57
C GLU A 153 -7.66 -12.95 -12.80
N SER A 154 -7.28 -13.21 -11.55
CA SER A 154 -7.92 -14.23 -10.71
C SER A 154 -9.19 -13.72 -10.03
N ILE A 155 -10.14 -14.63 -9.86
CA ILE A 155 -11.30 -14.44 -9.01
C ILE A 155 -10.88 -14.69 -7.55
N HIS A 156 -11.09 -13.72 -6.68
CA HIS A 156 -10.79 -13.80 -5.26
C HIS A 156 -11.99 -13.36 -4.40
N PHE A 157 -12.02 -13.72 -3.12
CA PHE A 157 -13.04 -13.17 -2.22
C PHE A 157 -12.93 -11.64 -2.16
N GLY A 158 -14.08 -10.96 -2.18
CA GLY A 158 -14.20 -9.52 -2.39
C GLY A 158 -14.24 -9.09 -3.87
N SER A 159 -14.04 -10.00 -4.82
CA SER A 159 -14.20 -9.69 -6.25
C SER A 159 -15.66 -9.33 -6.57
N CYS A 160 -15.83 -8.27 -7.36
CA CYS A 160 -17.09 -7.96 -8.02
C CYS A 160 -17.08 -8.58 -9.42
N ILE A 161 -18.12 -9.35 -9.75
CA ILE A 161 -18.18 -10.15 -10.98
C ILE A 161 -19.52 -9.99 -11.69
N THR A 162 -19.53 -10.43 -12.94
CA THR A 162 -20.74 -10.73 -13.73
C THR A 162 -20.71 -12.21 -14.13
N LEU A 163 -21.89 -12.82 -14.24
CA LEU A 163 -22.03 -14.21 -14.69
C LEU A 163 -22.82 -14.23 -15.99
N LYS A 164 -22.14 -14.54 -17.09
CA LYS A 164 -22.75 -14.61 -18.42
C LYS A 164 -23.09 -16.05 -18.76
N HIS A 165 -24.37 -16.33 -18.98
CA HIS A 165 -24.84 -17.64 -19.41
C HIS A 165 -24.28 -17.95 -20.80
N VAL A 166 -23.57 -19.07 -20.96
CA VAL A 166 -22.83 -19.39 -22.18
C VAL A 166 -23.76 -19.61 -23.37
N ALA A 167 -24.88 -20.34 -23.19
CA ALA A 167 -25.76 -20.68 -24.30
C ALA A 167 -26.53 -19.47 -24.85
N THR A 168 -27.01 -18.57 -23.97
CA THR A 168 -27.85 -17.43 -24.39
C THR A 168 -27.10 -16.09 -24.46
N GLY A 169 -25.88 -16.00 -23.91
CA GLY A 169 -25.12 -14.76 -23.80
C GLY A 169 -25.69 -13.73 -22.80
N LYS A 170 -26.75 -14.07 -22.08
CA LYS A 170 -27.44 -13.22 -21.08
C LYS A 170 -26.76 -13.28 -19.71
N TYR A 171 -26.94 -12.24 -18.90
CA TYR A 171 -26.31 -12.08 -17.60
C TYR A 171 -27.23 -12.46 -16.44
N LEU A 172 -26.70 -13.19 -15.45
CA LEU A 172 -27.40 -13.48 -14.20
C LEU A 172 -27.71 -12.17 -13.49
N THR A 173 -28.99 -11.92 -13.25
CA THR A 173 -29.50 -10.64 -12.78
C THR A 173 -30.53 -10.88 -11.69
N SER A 174 -30.54 -10.03 -10.67
CA SER A 174 -31.63 -9.95 -9.69
C SER A 174 -32.18 -8.54 -9.65
N SER A 175 -33.40 -8.35 -9.16
CA SER A 175 -34.06 -7.05 -9.06
C SER A 175 -34.94 -6.97 -7.81
N ASP A 176 -35.47 -5.77 -7.55
CA ASP A 176 -36.41 -5.53 -6.45
C ASP A 176 -37.79 -6.21 -6.65
N VAL A 177 -38.05 -6.72 -7.87
CA VAL A 177 -39.26 -7.48 -8.18
C VAL A 177 -39.24 -8.83 -7.45
N GLN A 178 -40.37 -9.20 -6.86
CA GLN A 178 -40.55 -10.45 -6.14
C GLN A 178 -41.43 -11.43 -6.92
N TYR A 179 -41.21 -12.73 -6.72
CA TYR A 179 -42.13 -13.75 -7.21
C TYR A 179 -43.53 -13.53 -6.61
N LYS A 180 -44.58 -13.62 -7.43
CA LYS A 180 -45.98 -13.52 -6.95
C LYS A 180 -46.51 -14.81 -6.31
N THR A 181 -45.85 -15.92 -6.62
CA THR A 181 -46.18 -17.28 -6.17
C THR A 181 -44.87 -17.99 -5.86
N GLY A 182 -44.88 -18.98 -4.98
CA GLY A 182 -43.64 -19.65 -4.58
C GLY A 182 -43.02 -18.97 -3.38
N SER A 183 -41.77 -18.51 -3.48
CA SER A 183 -41.04 -18.03 -2.29
C SER A 183 -41.31 -16.59 -1.88
N GLU A 184 -41.95 -15.80 -2.76
CA GLU A 184 -42.19 -14.35 -2.57
C GLU A 184 -40.91 -13.54 -2.34
N ARG A 185 -39.76 -14.05 -2.83
CA ARG A 185 -38.46 -13.37 -2.76
C ARG A 185 -38.07 -12.71 -4.08
N ASN A 186 -37.02 -11.90 -4.00
CA ASN A 186 -36.41 -11.22 -5.14
C ASN A 186 -36.10 -12.22 -6.26
N ILE A 187 -36.62 -11.94 -7.45
CA ILE A 187 -36.44 -12.81 -8.61
C ILE A 187 -34.99 -12.84 -9.06
N VAL A 188 -34.60 -13.95 -9.65
CA VAL A 188 -33.32 -14.11 -10.35
C VAL A 188 -33.61 -14.61 -11.76
N PHE A 189 -33.04 -13.93 -12.75
CA PHE A 189 -33.32 -14.17 -14.15
C PHE A 189 -32.09 -13.88 -15.02
N ALA A 190 -32.13 -14.28 -16.28
CA ALA A 190 -31.07 -13.97 -17.25
C ALA A 190 -31.46 -12.77 -18.13
N SER A 191 -30.72 -11.66 -18.04
CA SER A 191 -30.99 -10.42 -18.78
C SER A 191 -30.08 -10.28 -20.01
N GLN A 192 -30.62 -9.77 -21.12
CA GLN A 192 -29.83 -9.47 -22.31
C GLN A 192 -28.86 -8.31 -22.09
N THR A 193 -29.26 -7.32 -21.30
CA THR A 193 -28.44 -6.14 -20.98
C THR A 193 -27.68 -6.37 -19.68
N LEU A 194 -26.41 -5.95 -19.68
CA LEU A 194 -25.67 -5.79 -18.44
C LEU A 194 -26.23 -4.60 -17.67
N SER A 195 -27.14 -4.85 -16.74
CA SER A 195 -27.81 -3.80 -15.96
C SER A 195 -27.07 -3.61 -14.64
N ASN A 196 -26.15 -2.65 -14.57
CA ASN A 196 -25.47 -2.29 -13.31
C ASN A 196 -26.45 -1.47 -12.43
N PRO A 197 -26.69 -1.81 -11.14
CA PRO A 197 -26.02 -2.84 -10.31
C PRO A 197 -26.70 -4.22 -10.27
N TYR A 198 -27.86 -4.39 -10.89
CA TYR A 198 -28.67 -5.61 -10.87
C TYR A 198 -27.97 -6.89 -11.36
N SER A 199 -27.02 -6.79 -12.30
CA SER A 199 -26.24 -7.92 -12.84
C SER A 199 -24.87 -8.09 -12.17
N LEU A 200 -24.53 -7.27 -11.17
CA LEU A 200 -23.26 -7.34 -10.44
C LEU A 200 -23.39 -8.20 -9.17
N TRP A 201 -22.39 -9.04 -8.95
CA TRP A 201 -22.34 -9.95 -7.81
C TRP A 201 -21.00 -9.85 -7.09
N ASN A 202 -21.02 -9.73 -5.77
CA ASN A 202 -19.82 -9.80 -4.94
C ASN A 202 -19.61 -11.24 -4.46
N ILE A 203 -18.38 -11.71 -4.59
CA ILE A 203 -17.97 -13.01 -4.05
C ILE A 203 -17.58 -12.83 -2.60
N SER A 204 -18.36 -13.40 -1.68
CA SER A 204 -18.09 -13.31 -0.25
C SER A 204 -17.70 -14.66 0.34
N ASN A 205 -16.84 -14.61 1.35
CA ASN A 205 -16.39 -15.78 2.09
C ASN A 205 -17.41 -16.18 3.18
N PRO A 206 -17.78 -17.47 3.30
CA PRO A 206 -18.57 -18.02 4.40
C PRO A 206 -18.02 -17.71 5.80
N ASP A 207 -16.69 -17.69 5.93
CA ASP A 207 -16.03 -17.48 7.22
C ASP A 207 -15.93 -15.99 7.61
N GLN A 208 -16.46 -15.06 6.79
CA GLN A 208 -16.51 -13.61 7.01
C GLN A 208 -15.15 -12.94 7.33
N LYS A 209 -14.05 -13.57 6.95
CA LYS A 209 -12.73 -12.92 6.97
C LYS A 209 -12.57 -12.12 5.68
N ASP A 210 -12.27 -10.84 5.82
CA ASP A 210 -11.77 -10.01 4.71
C ASP A 210 -10.42 -10.58 4.29
N ASP A 211 -10.43 -11.45 3.29
CA ASP A 211 -9.20 -11.94 2.70
C ASP A 211 -9.26 -11.94 1.18
N ASN A 212 -8.19 -11.46 0.56
CA ASN A 212 -8.01 -11.51 -0.90
C ASN A 212 -7.61 -12.93 -1.35
N ARG A 213 -8.17 -13.98 -0.74
CA ARG A 213 -7.85 -15.36 -1.09
C ARG A 213 -8.45 -15.72 -2.45
N PRO A 214 -7.71 -16.46 -3.30
CA PRO A 214 -8.26 -16.95 -4.56
C PRO A 214 -9.44 -17.90 -4.34
N VAL A 215 -10.39 -17.88 -5.26
CA VAL A 215 -11.41 -18.92 -5.37
C VAL A 215 -10.80 -20.11 -6.10
N ILE A 216 -10.78 -21.26 -5.43
CA ILE A 216 -10.16 -22.51 -5.86
C ILE A 216 -11.22 -23.46 -6.41
N TYR A 217 -10.88 -24.12 -7.53
CA TYR A 217 -11.77 -25.07 -8.18
C TYR A 217 -12.19 -26.21 -7.24
N GLY A 218 -13.51 -26.45 -7.12
CA GLY A 218 -14.08 -27.55 -6.32
C GLY A 218 -13.81 -27.51 -4.81
N LYS A 219 -13.04 -26.54 -4.31
CA LYS A 219 -12.63 -26.45 -2.89
C LYS A 219 -13.19 -25.22 -2.19
N SER A 220 -13.26 -24.08 -2.88
CA SER A 220 -13.77 -22.84 -2.28
C SER A 220 -15.29 -22.87 -2.18
N LYS A 221 -15.77 -22.55 -0.97
CA LYS A 221 -17.17 -22.25 -0.68
C LYS A 221 -17.32 -20.73 -0.71
N PHE A 222 -18.35 -20.22 -1.37
CA PHE A 222 -18.56 -18.77 -1.49
C PHE A 222 -20.04 -18.40 -1.53
N TYR A 223 -20.36 -17.16 -1.21
CA TYR A 223 -21.67 -16.56 -1.50
C TYR A 223 -21.56 -15.63 -2.71
N LEU A 224 -22.62 -15.58 -3.51
CA LEU A 224 -22.81 -14.54 -4.51
C LEU A 224 -23.84 -13.54 -3.96
N ILE A 225 -23.37 -12.36 -3.59
CA ILE A 225 -24.21 -11.29 -3.06
C ILE A 225 -24.53 -10.33 -4.19
N ASN A 226 -25.82 -10.19 -4.54
CA ASN A 226 -26.21 -9.24 -5.57
C ASN A 226 -25.99 -7.80 -5.09
N LYS A 227 -25.36 -6.96 -5.91
CA LYS A 227 -25.01 -5.58 -5.52
C LYS A 227 -26.22 -4.66 -5.37
N SER A 228 -27.32 -4.93 -6.08
CA SER A 228 -28.52 -4.09 -6.01
C SER A 228 -29.36 -4.40 -4.78
N VAL A 229 -29.70 -5.68 -4.57
CA VAL A 229 -30.63 -6.10 -3.51
C VAL A 229 -29.94 -6.49 -2.20
N ASP A 230 -28.60 -6.48 -2.18
CA ASP A 230 -27.72 -6.85 -1.06
C ASP A 230 -28.06 -8.21 -0.41
N LYS A 231 -28.38 -9.19 -1.26
CA LYS A 231 -28.85 -10.52 -0.86
C LYS A 231 -28.11 -11.64 -1.57
N CYS A 232 -28.00 -12.79 -0.88
CA CYS A 232 -27.30 -13.96 -1.41
C CYS A 232 -28.15 -14.69 -2.45
N LEU A 233 -27.52 -15.15 -3.53
CA LEU A 233 -28.09 -16.11 -4.47
C LEU A 233 -28.35 -17.45 -3.77
N VAL A 234 -29.58 -17.95 -3.87
CA VAL A 234 -30.01 -19.20 -3.24
C VAL A 234 -30.85 -20.03 -4.21
N ILE A 235 -30.53 -21.32 -4.30
CA ILE A 235 -31.42 -22.33 -4.89
C ILE A 235 -32.41 -22.79 -3.82
N SER A 236 -33.71 -22.69 -4.10
CA SER A 236 -34.76 -23.10 -3.17
C SER A 236 -34.90 -24.62 -3.10
N HIS A 237 -35.17 -25.18 -1.91
CA HIS A 237 -35.56 -26.60 -1.75
C HIS A 237 -37.04 -26.80 -1.41
N GLY A 238 -37.83 -25.72 -1.42
CA GLY A 238 -39.25 -25.75 -1.05
C GLY A 238 -40.19 -25.16 -2.10
N HIS A 239 -39.66 -24.41 -3.07
CA HIS A 239 -40.47 -23.67 -4.05
C HIS A 239 -40.03 -23.99 -5.48
N LYS A 240 -41.02 -24.21 -6.35
CA LYS A 240 -40.81 -24.53 -7.76
C LYS A 240 -40.77 -23.27 -8.61
N SER A 241 -39.88 -23.29 -9.60
CA SER A 241 -39.75 -22.26 -10.62
C SER A 241 -41.03 -22.15 -11.46
N PRO A 242 -41.40 -20.93 -11.92
CA PRO A 242 -42.70 -20.68 -12.54
C PRO A 242 -42.96 -21.41 -13.86
N SER A 243 -41.92 -21.68 -14.65
CA SER A 243 -42.06 -22.14 -16.05
C SER A 243 -41.81 -23.64 -16.17
N THR A 244 -40.72 -24.14 -15.59
CA THR A 244 -40.30 -25.54 -15.77
C THR A 244 -40.58 -26.45 -14.59
N GLY A 245 -40.94 -25.91 -13.41
CA GLY A 245 -41.17 -26.71 -12.21
C GLY A 245 -39.88 -27.28 -11.58
N ASN A 246 -38.71 -26.85 -12.05
CA ASN A 246 -37.42 -27.04 -11.37
C ASN A 246 -37.37 -26.21 -10.06
N TRP A 247 -36.26 -26.23 -9.33
CA TRP A 247 -36.15 -25.42 -8.11
C TRP A 247 -36.00 -23.93 -8.42
N GLU A 248 -36.78 -23.11 -7.73
CA GLU A 248 -36.75 -21.66 -7.85
C GLU A 248 -35.40 -21.10 -7.38
N VAL A 249 -34.81 -20.17 -8.16
CA VAL A 249 -33.61 -19.42 -7.77
C VAL A 249 -34.03 -18.02 -7.34
N ARG A 250 -33.52 -17.58 -6.20
CA ARG A 250 -33.93 -16.35 -5.53
C ARG A 250 -32.79 -15.66 -4.80
N CYS A 251 -32.97 -14.38 -4.47
CA CYS A 251 -32.10 -13.67 -3.55
C CYS A 251 -32.71 -13.63 -2.14
N PHE A 252 -31.95 -14.05 -1.11
CA PHE A 252 -32.44 -14.16 0.27
C PHE A 252 -31.35 -13.83 1.31
N ASP A 253 -31.77 -13.34 2.48
CA ASP A 253 -30.91 -12.95 3.62
C ASP A 253 -30.35 -14.15 4.41
N SER A 254 -30.07 -15.27 3.72
CA SER A 254 -29.50 -16.47 4.35
C SER A 254 -28.06 -16.67 3.93
N ARG A 255 -27.16 -16.47 4.88
CA ARG A 255 -25.74 -16.85 4.77
C ARG A 255 -25.51 -18.33 5.13
N TYR A 256 -26.52 -19.21 5.03
CA TYR A 256 -26.36 -20.64 5.35
C TYR A 256 -26.19 -21.55 4.13
N MET A 257 -26.44 -21.04 2.91
CA MET A 257 -26.33 -21.81 1.66
C MET A 257 -25.16 -21.28 0.84
N TYR A 258 -23.98 -21.88 1.04
CA TYR A 258 -22.82 -21.57 0.22
C TYR A 258 -22.93 -22.26 -1.14
N LEU A 259 -22.31 -21.64 -2.12
CA LEU A 259 -22.11 -22.17 -3.45
C LEU A 259 -20.70 -22.76 -3.56
N THR A 260 -20.55 -23.71 -4.46
CA THR A 260 -19.27 -24.19 -4.95
C THR A 260 -19.24 -24.06 -6.46
N ASN A 261 -18.06 -24.26 -7.02
CA ASN A 261 -17.86 -24.28 -8.46
C ASN A 261 -17.34 -25.67 -8.87
N GLY A 262 -17.68 -26.09 -10.10
CA GLY A 262 -17.18 -27.34 -10.69
C GLY A 262 -16.03 -27.10 -11.67
N ASP A 263 -15.41 -28.20 -12.11
CA ASP A 263 -14.24 -28.22 -12.98
C ASP A 263 -14.43 -27.31 -14.21
N SER A 264 -13.44 -26.46 -14.45
CA SER A 264 -13.30 -25.81 -15.74
C SER A 264 -12.92 -26.85 -16.79
N THR A 265 -13.24 -26.57 -18.05
CA THR A 265 -12.74 -27.37 -19.17
C THR A 265 -11.22 -27.27 -19.35
N ASN A 266 -10.50 -26.52 -18.50
CA ASN A 266 -9.08 -26.22 -18.61
C ASN A 266 -8.34 -26.67 -17.33
N ASN A 267 -8.12 -27.98 -17.21
CA ASN A 267 -7.58 -28.72 -16.04
C ASN A 267 -6.19 -28.32 -15.51
N ASN A 268 -5.61 -27.20 -15.94
CA ASN A 268 -4.25 -26.79 -15.58
C ASN A 268 -4.18 -25.71 -14.48
N SER A 269 -5.29 -25.06 -14.13
CA SER A 269 -5.31 -23.98 -13.12
C SER A 269 -5.94 -24.44 -11.82
N THR A 270 -5.27 -24.17 -10.69
CA THR A 270 -5.78 -24.46 -9.34
C THR A 270 -6.89 -23.48 -8.93
N TYR A 271 -6.89 -22.26 -9.46
CA TYR A 271 -7.81 -21.16 -9.09
C TYR A 271 -8.55 -20.62 -10.31
N ILE A 272 -9.71 -20.00 -10.07
CA ILE A 272 -10.57 -19.47 -11.13
C ILE A 272 -10.01 -18.15 -11.65
N LYS A 273 -9.97 -18.01 -12.97
CA LYS A 273 -9.65 -16.75 -13.67
C LYS A 273 -10.88 -16.13 -14.31
N SER A 274 -10.82 -14.82 -14.51
CA SER A 274 -11.81 -14.10 -15.31
C SER A 274 -11.90 -14.70 -16.71
N LYS A 275 -13.13 -14.81 -17.21
CA LYS A 275 -13.57 -15.41 -18.49
C LYS A 275 -13.49 -16.94 -18.56
N GLU A 276 -13.21 -17.62 -17.45
CA GLU A 276 -13.33 -19.07 -17.42
C GLU A 276 -14.81 -19.50 -17.37
N ILE A 277 -15.09 -20.68 -17.90
CA ILE A 277 -16.42 -21.27 -17.89
C ILE A 277 -16.50 -22.19 -16.67
N ILE A 278 -17.48 -21.91 -15.81
CA ILE A 278 -17.72 -22.65 -14.58
C ILE A 278 -19.17 -23.17 -14.55
N ASN A 279 -19.36 -24.24 -13.77
CA ASN A 279 -20.66 -24.64 -13.28
C ASN A 279 -20.77 -24.20 -11.81
N ILE A 280 -21.95 -23.78 -11.38
CA ILE A 280 -22.20 -23.32 -10.00
C ILE A 280 -23.14 -24.31 -9.34
N TYR A 281 -22.77 -24.77 -8.14
CA TYR A 281 -23.52 -25.74 -7.36
C TYR A 281 -23.89 -25.16 -6.00
N ASP A 282 -25.01 -25.57 -5.44
CA ASP A 282 -25.27 -25.39 -4.01
C ASP A 282 -24.64 -26.52 -3.17
N LYS A 283 -24.75 -26.40 -1.84
CA LYS A 283 -24.26 -27.40 -0.88
C LYS A 283 -24.86 -28.81 -1.07
N ASP A 284 -26.03 -28.92 -1.68
CA ASP A 284 -26.75 -30.17 -1.88
C ASP A 284 -26.57 -30.72 -3.31
N ASN A 285 -25.65 -30.12 -4.09
CA ASN A 285 -25.31 -30.46 -5.47
C ASN A 285 -26.41 -30.14 -6.50
N TYR A 286 -27.28 -29.16 -6.24
CA TYR A 286 -28.11 -28.58 -7.30
C TYR A 286 -27.31 -27.59 -8.14
N ILE A 287 -27.51 -27.66 -9.46
CA ILE A 287 -26.75 -26.92 -10.46
C ILE A 287 -27.56 -25.72 -10.92
N LEU A 288 -26.89 -24.57 -11.04
CA LEU A 288 -27.50 -23.35 -11.56
C LEU A 288 -27.61 -23.41 -13.09
N ARG A 289 -28.84 -23.36 -13.60
CA ARG A 289 -29.17 -23.45 -15.03
C ARG A 289 -29.91 -22.22 -15.50
N SER A 290 -29.70 -21.82 -16.76
CA SER A 290 -30.62 -20.93 -17.47
C SER A 290 -30.98 -21.49 -18.83
N HIS A 291 -32.14 -21.12 -19.35
CA HIS A 291 -32.68 -21.64 -20.61
C HIS A 291 -33.69 -20.66 -21.17
N GLU A 292 -34.12 -20.84 -22.42
CA GLU A 292 -34.98 -19.88 -23.13
C GLU A 292 -36.43 -19.82 -22.65
N PHE A 293 -36.84 -20.66 -21.69
CA PHE A 293 -38.18 -20.59 -21.10
C PHE A 293 -38.39 -19.27 -20.33
N PRO A 294 -39.43 -18.49 -20.66
CA PRO A 294 -39.74 -17.26 -19.97
C PRO A 294 -40.83 -17.43 -18.90
N PHE A 295 -40.84 -16.52 -17.92
CA PHE A 295 -41.96 -16.29 -17.01
C PHE A 295 -42.34 -14.81 -16.99
N THR A 296 -43.56 -14.49 -16.57
CA THR A 296 -44.08 -13.10 -16.56
C THR A 296 -44.43 -12.64 -15.16
N ILE A 297 -43.99 -11.45 -14.77
CA ILE A 297 -44.40 -10.75 -13.56
C ILE A 297 -44.70 -9.30 -13.93
N ASN A 298 -45.84 -8.77 -13.49
CA ASN A 298 -46.23 -7.37 -13.72
C ASN A 298 -46.16 -6.92 -15.20
N ASN A 299 -46.53 -7.82 -16.12
CA ASN A 299 -46.47 -7.63 -17.59
C ASN A 299 -45.05 -7.60 -18.19
N ASP A 300 -44.02 -7.75 -17.39
CA ASP A 300 -42.63 -7.93 -17.85
C ASP A 300 -42.30 -9.41 -17.98
N THR A 301 -41.56 -9.76 -19.04
CA THR A 301 -41.13 -11.13 -19.34
C THR A 301 -39.65 -11.32 -19.01
N TYR A 302 -39.35 -12.36 -18.23
CA TYR A 302 -38.01 -12.67 -17.73
C TYR A 302 -37.58 -14.06 -18.18
N GLN A 303 -36.30 -14.23 -18.52
CA GLN A 303 -35.75 -15.56 -18.82
C GLN A 303 -35.47 -16.30 -17.51
N GLU A 304 -36.02 -17.51 -17.40
CA GLU A 304 -35.93 -18.30 -16.18
C GLU A 304 -34.50 -18.78 -15.88
N VAL A 305 -34.18 -18.77 -14.58
CA VAL A 305 -32.96 -19.35 -13.99
C VAL A 305 -33.40 -20.30 -12.88
N VAL A 306 -32.91 -21.54 -12.91
CA VAL A 306 -33.38 -22.63 -12.04
C VAL A 306 -32.25 -23.40 -11.40
N GLY A 307 -32.55 -24.11 -10.31
CA GLY A 307 -31.73 -25.17 -9.77
C GLY A 307 -32.26 -26.55 -10.16
N HIS A 308 -31.37 -27.44 -10.60
CA HIS A 308 -31.75 -28.83 -10.96
C HIS A 308 -30.64 -29.82 -10.59
N LYS A 309 -30.92 -31.12 -10.71
CA LYS A 309 -29.98 -32.23 -10.40
C LYS A 309 -29.81 -33.22 -11.55
N GLU A 310 -30.24 -32.82 -12.73
CA GLU A 310 -30.19 -33.66 -13.93
C GLU A 310 -28.78 -33.66 -14.52
N ARG A 311 -28.61 -34.33 -15.66
CA ARG A 311 -27.33 -34.39 -16.36
C ARG A 311 -26.91 -32.98 -16.81
N ILE A 312 -25.63 -32.67 -16.61
CA ILE A 312 -25.01 -31.40 -17.03
C ILE A 312 -24.97 -31.31 -18.56
N ASP A 313 -25.37 -30.15 -19.09
CA ASP A 313 -25.29 -29.81 -20.51
C ASP A 313 -24.80 -28.35 -20.73
N GLY A 314 -25.05 -27.80 -21.92
CA GLY A 314 -24.61 -26.46 -22.30
C GLY A 314 -25.30 -25.32 -21.53
N ASN A 315 -26.50 -25.55 -21.01
CA ASN A 315 -27.34 -24.57 -20.29
C ASN A 315 -26.93 -24.37 -18.82
N ASP A 316 -25.95 -25.14 -18.36
CA ASP A 316 -25.43 -25.09 -16.98
C ASP A 316 -24.14 -24.27 -16.87
N LYS A 317 -23.65 -23.77 -18.02
CA LYS A 317 -22.34 -23.15 -18.15
C LYS A 317 -22.42 -21.64 -18.01
N TRP A 318 -21.60 -21.10 -17.12
CA TRP A 318 -21.51 -19.66 -16.85
C TRP A 318 -20.07 -19.17 -17.06
N CYS A 319 -19.90 -18.13 -17.86
CA CYS A 319 -18.65 -17.39 -17.98
C CYS A 319 -18.57 -16.39 -16.83
N ILE A 320 -17.61 -16.58 -15.93
CA ILE A 320 -17.36 -15.67 -14.79
C ILE A 320 -16.44 -14.55 -15.23
N GLU A 321 -16.91 -13.31 -15.16
CA GLU A 321 -16.17 -12.15 -15.65
C GLU A 321 -15.91 -11.21 -14.48
N LEU A 322 -14.63 -10.88 -14.22
CA LEU A 322 -14.32 -9.78 -13.30
C LEU A 322 -14.97 -8.51 -13.83
N HIS A 323 -15.82 -7.90 -13.01
CA HIS A 323 -16.25 -6.54 -13.26
C HIS A 323 -15.06 -5.64 -12.91
N SER A 324 -14.32 -5.31 -13.96
CA SER A 324 -13.00 -4.71 -13.83
C SER A 324 -13.06 -3.38 -13.08
N LYS A 325 -12.15 -3.20 -12.11
CA LYS A 325 -11.71 -1.91 -11.55
C LYS A 325 -10.99 -1.05 -12.62
N ILE A 326 -11.57 -0.88 -13.82
CA ILE A 326 -11.05 0.06 -14.85
C ILE A 326 -11.52 1.49 -14.54
N GLU A 327 -12.28 1.69 -13.45
CA GLU A 327 -12.52 3.02 -12.89
C GLU A 327 -11.18 3.68 -12.56
N ASN A 328 -10.74 4.58 -13.44
CA ASN A 328 -9.59 5.41 -13.14
C ASN A 328 -10.06 6.47 -12.15
N HIS A 329 -9.74 6.25 -10.88
CA HIS A 329 -9.96 7.23 -9.82
C HIS A 329 -8.94 8.37 -9.87
N GLY A 330 -7.98 8.36 -10.81
CA GLY A 330 -6.84 9.27 -10.89
C GLY A 330 -5.54 8.70 -10.32
N THR A 331 -5.49 7.39 -10.02
CA THR A 331 -4.31 6.69 -9.49
C THR A 331 -3.63 5.77 -10.51
N ILE A 332 -4.30 5.45 -11.61
CA ILE A 332 -3.75 4.61 -12.68
C ILE A 332 -3.10 5.52 -13.71
N HIS A 333 -1.83 5.26 -14.03
CA HIS A 333 -1.11 6.03 -15.04
C HIS A 333 -1.92 6.02 -16.36
N PRO A 334 -2.23 7.19 -16.95
CA PRO A 334 -3.15 7.29 -18.07
C PRO A 334 -2.79 6.41 -19.27
N GLU A 335 -1.49 6.21 -19.55
CA GLU A 335 -1.05 5.37 -20.66
C GLU A 335 -1.24 3.87 -20.39
N VAL A 336 -1.20 3.47 -19.12
CA VAL A 336 -1.52 2.09 -18.70
C VAL A 336 -3.01 1.86 -18.86
N TRP A 337 -3.83 2.79 -18.36
CA TRP A 337 -5.29 2.78 -18.52
C TRP A 337 -5.70 2.77 -20.01
N LEU A 338 -5.00 3.55 -20.84
CA LEU A 338 -5.21 3.58 -22.30
C LEU A 338 -4.94 2.23 -22.96
N ASN A 339 -3.87 1.54 -22.57
CA ASN A 339 -3.55 0.23 -23.13
C ASN A 339 -4.59 -0.83 -22.73
N GLU A 340 -5.14 -0.72 -21.52
CA GLU A 340 -6.23 -1.57 -21.06
C GLU A 340 -7.54 -1.30 -21.83
N ILE A 341 -7.91 -0.03 -22.02
CA ILE A 341 -9.07 0.38 -22.82
C ILE A 341 -8.93 -0.07 -24.29
N LYS A 342 -7.78 0.16 -24.93
CA LYS A 342 -7.51 -0.29 -26.31
C LYS A 342 -7.66 -1.81 -26.44
N THR A 343 -7.11 -2.54 -25.48
CA THR A 343 -7.22 -4.00 -25.44
C THR A 343 -8.67 -4.45 -25.27
N TYR A 344 -9.46 -3.75 -24.45
CA TYR A 344 -10.88 -4.01 -24.27
C TYR A 344 -11.70 -3.73 -25.53
N CYS A 345 -11.53 -2.55 -26.16
CA CYS A 345 -12.25 -2.18 -27.39
C CYS A 345 -11.92 -3.14 -28.53
N TYR A 346 -10.66 -3.54 -28.68
CA TYR A 346 -10.23 -4.54 -29.65
C TYR A 346 -10.91 -5.90 -29.42
N LYS A 347 -10.89 -6.39 -28.17
CA LYS A 347 -11.51 -7.69 -27.81
C LYS A 347 -13.02 -7.72 -28.01
N ASN A 348 -13.70 -6.60 -27.82
CA ASN A 348 -15.16 -6.50 -27.92
C ASN A 348 -15.65 -5.92 -29.26
N GLN A 349 -14.77 -5.77 -30.26
CA GLN A 349 -15.08 -5.25 -31.59
C GLN A 349 -15.79 -3.88 -31.58
N ILE A 350 -15.51 -3.04 -30.57
CA ILE A 350 -16.02 -1.68 -30.50
C ILE A 350 -15.19 -0.85 -31.49
N LYS A 351 -15.81 -0.49 -32.63
CA LYS A 351 -15.13 0.15 -33.76
C LYS A 351 -15.54 1.59 -34.01
N LYS A 352 -16.71 2.03 -33.52
CA LYS A 352 -17.18 3.39 -33.70
C LYS A 352 -16.50 4.32 -32.69
N LYS A 353 -16.05 5.48 -33.17
CA LYS A 353 -15.29 6.43 -32.37
C LYS A 353 -16.14 7.02 -31.23
N GLU A 354 -17.41 7.26 -31.51
CA GLU A 354 -18.39 7.80 -30.56
C GLU A 354 -18.64 6.83 -29.41
N ASP A 355 -18.86 5.55 -29.72
CA ASP A 355 -19.07 4.48 -28.74
C ASP A 355 -17.83 4.29 -27.83
N ILE A 356 -16.62 4.41 -28.39
CA ILE A 356 -15.36 4.34 -27.62
C ILE A 356 -15.24 5.53 -26.66
N ILE A 357 -15.66 6.73 -27.07
CA ILE A 357 -15.58 7.94 -26.25
C ILE A 357 -16.58 7.88 -25.09
N GLU A 358 -17.83 7.50 -25.34
CA GLU A 358 -18.83 7.30 -24.28
C GLU A 358 -18.40 6.20 -23.31
N PHE A 359 -17.87 5.09 -23.84
CA PHE A 359 -17.31 4.02 -23.03
C PHE A 359 -16.16 4.51 -22.15
N CYS A 360 -15.19 5.24 -22.70
CA CYS A 360 -14.09 5.84 -21.93
C CYS A 360 -14.60 6.72 -20.80
N LYS A 361 -15.59 7.59 -21.06
CA LYS A 361 -16.18 8.47 -20.04
C LYS A 361 -16.85 7.67 -18.92
N SER A 362 -17.55 6.59 -19.28
CA SER A 362 -18.22 5.71 -18.29
C SER A 362 -17.25 4.97 -17.37
N MET A 363 -16.00 4.80 -17.81
CA MET A 363 -14.93 4.10 -17.09
C MET A 363 -14.03 5.05 -16.27
N ILE A 364 -14.38 6.33 -16.19
CA ILE A 364 -13.65 7.33 -15.39
C ILE A 364 -14.51 7.67 -14.19
N HIS A 365 -13.91 7.66 -12.99
CA HIS A 365 -14.65 7.92 -11.77
C HIS A 365 -15.33 9.30 -11.83
N PRO A 366 -16.59 9.45 -11.35
CA PRO A 366 -17.35 10.70 -11.48
C PRO A 366 -16.67 11.95 -10.88
N SER A 367 -15.71 11.77 -9.97
CA SER A 367 -14.91 12.88 -9.41
C SER A 367 -13.99 13.56 -10.41
N ILE A 368 -13.71 12.94 -11.57
CA ILE A 368 -12.88 13.52 -12.64
C ILE A 368 -13.81 14.01 -13.74
N ASN A 369 -13.91 15.33 -13.90
CA ASN A 369 -14.85 15.90 -14.85
C ASN A 369 -14.36 15.77 -16.30
N VAL A 370 -14.86 14.74 -16.99
CA VAL A 370 -14.63 14.49 -18.43
C VAL A 370 -15.87 14.77 -19.29
N SER A 371 -16.93 15.36 -18.71
CA SER A 371 -18.21 15.58 -19.40
C SER A 371 -18.06 16.42 -20.68
N LYS A 372 -17.22 17.46 -20.62
CA LYS A 372 -16.92 18.39 -21.73
C LYS A 372 -15.94 17.83 -22.77
N ALA A 373 -15.28 16.70 -22.50
CA ALA A 373 -14.33 16.12 -23.44
C ALA A 373 -15.09 15.51 -24.63
N SER A 374 -14.82 15.99 -25.83
CA SER A 374 -15.43 15.51 -27.08
C SER A 374 -14.50 14.58 -27.86
N THR A 375 -13.23 14.52 -27.48
CA THR A 375 -12.22 13.69 -28.12
C THR A 375 -11.48 12.80 -27.11
N PHE A 376 -10.88 11.72 -27.63
CA PHE A 376 -10.07 10.81 -26.83
C PHE A 376 -8.82 11.50 -26.24
N ASP A 377 -8.20 12.40 -27.01
CA ASP A 377 -7.02 13.15 -26.56
C ASP A 377 -7.35 14.13 -25.42
N GLU A 378 -8.54 14.74 -25.45
CA GLU A 378 -9.04 15.56 -24.34
C GLU A 378 -9.23 14.75 -23.05
N ILE A 379 -9.80 13.54 -23.15
CA ILE A 379 -9.95 12.63 -22.01
C ILE A 379 -8.57 12.26 -21.45
N MET A 380 -7.62 11.92 -22.31
CA MET A 380 -6.26 11.56 -21.90
C MET A 380 -5.51 12.72 -21.25
N ASN A 381 -5.68 13.95 -21.75
CA ASN A 381 -5.10 15.13 -21.14
C ASN A 381 -5.68 15.42 -19.76
N ILE A 382 -7.00 15.30 -19.59
CA ILE A 382 -7.65 15.46 -18.28
C ILE A 382 -7.13 14.41 -17.27
N LEU A 383 -6.99 13.15 -17.70
CA LEU A 383 -6.45 12.08 -16.86
C LEU A 383 -4.96 12.29 -16.53
N LYS A 384 -4.14 12.74 -17.49
CA LYS A 384 -2.73 13.10 -17.27
C LYS A 384 -2.60 14.24 -16.25
N ILE A 385 -3.39 15.30 -16.40
CA ILE A 385 -3.41 16.42 -15.45
C ILE A 385 -3.86 15.93 -14.06
N THR A 386 -4.90 15.11 -13.98
CA THR A 386 -5.44 14.61 -12.70
C THR A 386 -4.47 13.67 -11.99
N TYR A 387 -3.85 12.75 -12.73
CA TYR A 387 -2.83 11.83 -12.21
C TYR A 387 -1.58 12.59 -11.75
N PHE A 388 -1.10 13.53 -12.57
CA PHE A 388 0.05 14.37 -12.25
C PHE A 388 -0.23 15.25 -11.02
N ASN A 389 -1.39 15.90 -10.95
CA ASN A 389 -1.78 16.72 -9.81
C ASN A 389 -1.89 15.91 -8.51
N ARG A 390 -2.30 14.63 -8.56
CA ARG A 390 -2.32 13.75 -7.39
C ARG A 390 -0.92 13.35 -6.93
N SER A 391 -0.05 12.98 -7.87
CA SER A 391 1.36 12.71 -7.58
C SER A 391 2.03 13.95 -6.97
N LEU A 392 1.73 15.14 -7.50
CA LEU A 392 2.20 16.42 -6.97
C LEU A 392 1.59 16.73 -5.60
N LEU A 393 0.34 16.33 -5.34
CA LEU A 393 -0.33 16.52 -4.05
C LEU A 393 0.31 15.67 -2.94
N GLU A 394 0.84 14.50 -3.29
CA GLU A 394 1.58 13.65 -2.33
C GLU A 394 2.97 14.21 -2.04
N GLU A 395 3.64 14.81 -3.03
CA GLU A 395 4.90 15.55 -2.80
C GLU A 395 4.67 16.86 -2.01
N ARG A 396 3.59 17.61 -2.28
CA ARG A 396 3.23 18.84 -1.55
C ARG A 396 2.92 18.62 -0.07
N LYS A 397 2.67 17.39 0.36
CA LYS A 397 2.50 17.06 1.78
C LYS A 397 3.83 16.86 2.50
N LEU A 398 4.97 16.79 1.82
CA LEU A 398 6.25 16.59 2.48
C LEU A 398 6.74 17.89 3.12
N ILE A 399 7.26 17.78 4.34
CA ILE A 399 7.95 18.89 5.01
C ILE A 399 9.36 19.01 4.44
N HIS A 400 9.74 20.22 4.06
CA HIS A 400 11.08 20.55 3.55
C HIS A 400 11.70 21.69 4.37
N SER A 401 13.01 21.89 4.21
CA SER A 401 13.71 23.08 4.67
C SER A 401 13.06 24.32 4.04
N GLY A 402 12.72 25.29 4.86
CA GLY A 402 11.94 26.48 4.52
C GLY A 402 10.43 26.35 4.68
N SER A 403 9.87 25.16 4.96
CA SER A 403 8.44 25.00 5.17
C SER A 403 7.95 25.82 6.37
N CYS A 404 6.84 26.54 6.18
CA CYS A 404 6.08 27.17 7.25
C CYS A 404 5.06 26.17 7.77
N VAL A 405 5.05 25.90 9.07
CA VAL A 405 4.20 24.89 9.70
C VAL A 405 3.51 25.41 10.95
N THR A 406 2.47 24.70 11.35
CA THR A 406 1.90 24.76 12.69
C THR A 406 2.23 23.47 13.44
N LEU A 407 2.38 23.57 14.75
CA LEU A 407 2.59 22.42 15.63
C LEU A 407 1.44 22.39 16.64
N LYS A 408 0.51 21.45 16.46
CA LYS A 408 -0.65 21.30 17.32
C LYS A 408 -0.39 20.19 18.34
N HIS A 409 -0.42 20.52 19.62
CA HIS A 409 -0.27 19.55 20.69
C HIS A 409 -1.45 18.57 20.66
N VAL A 410 -1.17 17.27 20.57
CA VAL A 410 -2.20 16.25 20.36
C VAL A 410 -3.12 16.11 21.58
N ALA A 411 -2.58 16.15 22.80
CA ALA A 411 -3.40 15.91 23.99
C ALA A 411 -4.36 17.08 24.30
N THR A 412 -3.94 18.32 24.04
CA THR A 412 -4.71 19.52 24.41
C THR A 412 -5.34 20.24 23.22
N GLU A 413 -5.02 19.82 21.99
CA GLU A 413 -5.48 20.42 20.73
C GLU A 413 -5.11 21.92 20.57
N LYS A 414 -4.06 22.37 21.27
CA LYS A 414 -3.56 23.76 21.27
C LYS A 414 -2.28 23.91 20.44
N TYR A 415 -2.05 25.08 19.86
CA TYR A 415 -0.94 25.35 18.94
C TYR A 415 0.29 25.90 19.68
N LEU A 416 1.47 25.34 19.40
CA LEU A 416 2.75 25.87 19.86
C LEU A 416 2.93 27.32 19.37
N THR A 417 3.12 28.24 20.30
CA THR A 417 3.07 29.67 20.06
C THR A 417 4.18 30.37 20.84
N SER A 418 4.76 31.41 20.25
CA SER A 418 5.66 32.34 20.95
C SER A 418 5.27 33.77 20.63
N CYS A 419 5.64 34.71 21.50
CA CYS A 419 5.39 36.14 21.31
C CYS A 419 6.51 36.95 21.99
N ASN A 420 6.53 38.25 21.75
CA ASN A 420 7.53 39.19 22.30
C ASN A 420 7.31 39.50 23.80
N ILE A 421 6.81 38.54 24.57
CA ILE A 421 6.71 38.60 26.03
C ILE A 421 7.79 37.68 26.59
N SER A 422 8.58 38.17 27.54
CA SER A 422 9.68 37.41 28.12
C SER A 422 9.36 36.88 29.51
N TYR A 423 9.96 35.74 29.87
CA TYR A 423 9.96 35.25 31.24
C TYR A 423 10.51 36.32 32.21
N LYS A 424 9.72 36.70 33.22
CA LYS A 424 10.15 37.69 34.23
C LYS A 424 11.16 37.10 35.23
N THR A 425 11.12 35.79 35.39
CA THR A 425 12.00 34.98 36.23
C THR A 425 12.53 33.82 35.39
N GLY A 426 13.79 33.43 35.54
CA GLY A 426 14.40 32.38 34.70
C GLY A 426 15.27 32.98 33.60
N SER A 427 15.15 32.49 32.37
CA SER A 427 16.11 32.85 31.30
C SER A 427 15.98 34.26 30.74
N GLY A 428 14.84 34.94 30.97
CA GLY A 428 14.54 36.23 30.33
C GLY A 428 14.23 36.13 28.83
N ARG A 429 14.10 34.91 28.28
CA ARG A 429 13.78 34.68 26.86
C ARG A 429 12.30 34.90 26.57
N SER A 430 11.98 35.11 25.29
CA SER A 430 10.62 35.10 24.76
C SER A 430 9.93 33.79 25.14
N ILE A 431 8.72 33.86 25.68
CA ILE A 431 8.01 32.68 26.18
C ILE A 431 7.56 31.77 25.03
N VAL A 432 7.54 30.47 25.28
CA VAL A 432 6.90 29.48 24.40
C VAL A 432 5.79 28.79 25.18
N PHE A 433 4.59 28.76 24.61
CA PHE A 433 3.37 28.25 25.25
C PHE A 433 2.47 27.60 24.20
N THR A 434 1.36 26.96 24.64
CA THR A 434 0.32 26.53 23.71
C THR A 434 -0.93 27.42 23.77
N SER A 435 -1.46 27.78 22.60
CA SER A 435 -2.63 28.65 22.44
C SER A 435 -3.81 27.89 21.85
N GLN A 436 -5.02 28.16 22.35
CA GLN A 436 -6.26 27.56 21.81
C GLN A 436 -6.55 28.00 20.37
N THR A 437 -6.22 29.25 20.05
CA THR A 437 -6.43 29.84 18.72
C THR A 437 -5.10 29.94 17.98
N LEU A 438 -5.12 29.62 16.68
CA LEU A 438 -4.00 29.84 15.78
C LEU A 438 -3.76 31.35 15.62
N SER A 439 -2.69 31.87 16.22
CA SER A 439 -2.34 33.29 16.19
C SER A 439 -1.26 33.52 15.14
N ASN A 440 -1.62 33.97 13.92
CA ASN A 440 -0.63 34.28 12.89
C ASN A 440 -0.02 35.67 13.16
N PRO A 441 1.32 35.85 13.24
CA PRO A 441 2.39 34.86 12.94
C PRO A 441 2.94 34.07 14.13
N ASN A 442 2.50 34.38 15.35
CA ASN A 442 3.02 33.82 16.62
C ASN A 442 2.95 32.28 16.75
N SER A 443 1.99 31.62 16.10
CA SER A 443 1.82 30.16 16.08
C SER A 443 2.44 29.48 14.85
N LEU A 444 3.09 30.25 13.97
CA LEU A 444 3.74 29.76 12.76
C LEU A 444 5.24 29.55 13.00
N TRP A 445 5.75 28.42 12.53
CA TRP A 445 7.14 28.02 12.68
C TRP A 445 7.76 27.69 11.33
N ILE A 446 8.94 28.22 11.06
CA ILE A 446 9.73 27.89 9.87
C ILE A 446 10.72 26.79 10.26
N ILE A 447 10.71 25.69 9.51
CA ILE A 447 11.66 24.59 9.67
C ILE A 447 12.84 24.83 8.75
N LYS A 448 14.08 24.90 9.26
CA LYS A 448 15.29 25.00 8.43
C LYS A 448 16.28 23.86 8.71
N SER A 449 16.79 23.20 7.67
CA SER A 449 17.84 22.17 7.75
C SER A 449 19.24 22.78 7.58
N LEU A 450 20.27 22.08 8.08
CA LEU A 450 21.68 22.52 8.11
C LEU A 450 22.52 21.97 6.94
N ASP A 451 22.03 20.98 6.20
CA ASP A 451 22.80 20.26 5.16
C ASP A 451 23.05 21.10 3.86
N ASP A 452 22.72 22.39 3.85
CA ASP A 452 22.83 23.28 2.69
C ASP A 452 24.27 23.69 2.34
N SER A 453 25.30 23.24 3.07
CA SER A 453 26.67 23.70 2.85
C SER A 453 27.61 22.76 2.10
N ASN A 454 27.21 21.57 1.63
CA ASN A 454 28.07 20.73 0.77
C ASN A 454 27.28 19.75 -0.14
N GLU A 455 27.37 20.00 -1.46
CA GLU A 455 27.12 19.11 -2.61
C GLU A 455 25.98 18.04 -2.57
N LYS A 456 24.99 18.23 -3.45
CA LYS A 456 24.13 17.20 -4.11
C LYS A 456 23.04 16.48 -3.28
N ASN A 457 22.19 17.21 -2.59
CA ASN A 457 20.81 16.73 -2.35
C ASN A 457 19.83 17.60 -3.13
N GLU A 458 19.30 17.09 -4.25
CA GLU A 458 18.25 17.74 -5.05
C GLU A 458 16.87 17.77 -4.36
N SER A 459 16.79 17.40 -3.07
CA SER A 459 15.54 17.46 -2.31
C SER A 459 15.79 18.01 -0.91
N ASN A 460 15.32 19.23 -0.64
CA ASN A 460 15.35 19.90 0.68
C ASN A 460 14.47 19.21 1.75
N LEU A 461 14.19 17.92 1.64
CA LEU A 461 13.21 17.20 2.44
C LEU A 461 13.72 16.91 3.85
N ILE A 462 12.83 16.97 4.84
CA ILE A 462 13.16 16.65 6.24
C ILE A 462 13.03 15.15 6.46
N ILE A 463 14.16 14.51 6.77
CA ILE A 463 14.27 13.07 6.99
C ILE A 463 13.97 12.74 8.45
N CYS A 464 12.98 11.89 8.68
CA CYS A 464 12.54 11.48 10.01
C CYS A 464 13.70 10.89 10.84
N GLY A 465 13.92 11.43 12.03
CA GLY A 465 14.96 11.00 12.98
C GLY A 465 16.41 11.24 12.53
N LYS A 466 16.64 11.88 11.38
CA LYS A 466 18.00 12.10 10.83
C LYS A 466 18.32 13.56 10.53
N SER A 467 17.38 14.30 9.92
CA SER A 467 17.60 15.70 9.60
C SER A 467 17.60 16.53 10.87
N LYS A 468 18.71 17.24 11.11
CA LYS A 468 18.82 18.22 12.18
C LYS A 468 18.19 19.53 11.70
N VAL A 469 17.17 19.99 12.41
CA VAL A 469 16.38 21.16 12.01
C VAL A 469 16.35 22.23 13.07
N TYR A 470 16.15 23.47 12.63
CA TYR A 470 15.84 24.62 13.46
C TYR A 470 14.34 24.92 13.37
N LEU A 471 13.73 25.26 14.49
CA LEU A 471 12.36 25.78 14.55
C LEU A 471 12.41 27.27 14.86
N ILE A 472 12.12 28.09 13.85
CA ILE A 472 12.14 29.55 13.96
C ILE A 472 10.71 30.05 14.04
N ASN A 473 10.37 30.78 15.10
CA ASN A 473 9.04 31.36 15.23
C ASN A 473 8.88 32.56 14.29
N LYS A 474 7.80 32.61 13.51
CA LYS A 474 7.57 33.70 12.54
C LYS A 474 7.19 35.03 13.22
N GLY A 475 6.65 35.00 14.44
CA GLY A 475 6.23 36.20 15.17
C GLY A 475 7.36 36.91 15.92
N THR A 476 8.29 36.15 16.50
CA THR A 476 9.47 36.70 17.20
C THR A 476 10.72 36.77 16.33
N ASP A 477 10.77 36.03 15.21
CA ASP A 477 11.96 35.80 14.37
C ASP A 477 13.13 35.16 15.14
N GLU A 478 12.80 34.39 16.18
CA GLU A 478 13.76 33.73 17.07
C GLU A 478 13.63 32.20 17.01
N GLY A 479 14.75 31.51 17.23
CA GLY A 479 14.81 30.05 17.29
C GLY A 479 14.32 29.50 18.64
N MET A 480 13.58 28.40 18.61
CA MET A 480 13.21 27.67 19.83
C MET A 480 14.46 27.13 20.53
N VAL A 481 14.45 27.13 21.86
CA VAL A 481 15.49 26.55 22.71
C VAL A 481 14.85 25.85 23.91
N ILE A 482 15.36 24.67 24.25
CA ILE A 482 15.12 24.03 25.55
C ILE A 482 16.30 24.38 26.46
N SER A 483 16.04 25.01 27.60
CA SER A 483 17.08 25.52 28.50
C SER A 483 17.67 24.44 29.41
N GLU A 484 19.00 24.34 29.47
CA GLU A 484 19.71 23.48 30.43
C GLU A 484 19.94 24.12 31.79
N ASN A 485 19.74 25.43 31.90
CA ASN A 485 20.12 26.21 33.09
C ASN A 485 18.92 26.75 33.87
N TYR A 486 17.74 26.77 33.25
CA TYR A 486 16.56 27.41 33.79
C TYR A 486 15.38 26.43 33.81
N LYS A 487 14.68 26.42 34.95
CA LYS A 487 13.50 25.57 35.16
C LYS A 487 12.23 26.33 34.81
N SER A 488 11.27 25.61 34.28
CA SER A 488 9.97 26.13 33.87
C SER A 488 9.16 26.58 35.10
N PRO A 489 8.31 27.61 34.98
CA PRO A 489 7.68 28.25 36.14
C PRO A 489 6.71 27.36 36.93
N SER A 490 6.02 26.42 36.29
CA SER A 490 4.92 25.67 36.91
C SER A 490 5.33 24.29 37.35
N THR A 491 5.98 23.52 36.47
CA THR A 491 6.31 22.12 36.76
C THR A 491 7.76 21.89 37.20
N GLY A 492 8.64 22.88 37.04
CA GLY A 492 10.07 22.74 37.36
C GLY A 492 10.83 21.83 36.39
N ASN A 493 10.25 21.52 35.22
CA ASN A 493 10.93 20.89 34.10
C ASN A 493 11.85 21.91 33.40
N TRP A 494 12.46 21.58 32.27
CA TRP A 494 13.33 22.53 31.57
C TRP A 494 12.52 23.59 30.84
N GLU A 495 12.89 24.86 31.03
CA GLU A 495 12.20 26.01 30.43
C GLU A 495 12.37 26.01 28.91
N VAL A 496 11.29 26.24 28.15
CA VAL A 496 11.32 26.38 26.69
C VAL A 496 11.06 27.83 26.33
N GLY A 497 11.95 28.42 25.52
CA GLY A 497 11.85 29.80 25.09
C GLY A 497 12.29 29.99 23.65
N CYS A 498 12.24 31.22 23.18
CA CYS A 498 12.81 31.64 21.91
C CYS A 498 14.00 32.60 22.12
N VAL A 499 15.03 32.47 21.29
CA VAL A 499 16.24 33.31 21.31
C VAL A 499 16.84 33.43 19.91
N GLY A 500 17.59 34.49 19.62
CA GLY A 500 18.27 34.71 18.33
C GLY A 500 19.36 33.67 17.94
N THR A 501 19.61 32.66 18.77
CA THR A 501 20.53 31.55 18.45
C THR A 501 19.76 30.29 18.05
N HIS A 502 20.30 29.52 17.11
CA HIS A 502 19.62 28.38 16.51
C HIS A 502 20.02 27.06 17.18
N TYR A 503 19.06 26.39 17.85
CA TYR A 503 19.24 25.07 18.47
C TYR A 503 18.68 23.95 17.61
N LYS A 504 19.37 22.81 17.59
CA LYS A 504 19.09 21.72 16.66
C LYS A 504 18.10 20.75 17.26
N TYR A 505 17.10 20.38 16.47
CA TYR A 505 16.09 19.41 16.83
C TYR A 505 16.05 18.24 15.86
N LEU A 506 15.62 17.09 16.35
CA LEU A 506 15.24 15.93 15.55
C LEU A 506 13.72 15.73 15.67
N MET A 507 13.08 15.43 14.55
CA MET A 507 11.65 15.10 14.50
C MET A 507 11.48 13.61 14.24
N GLN A 508 10.77 12.92 15.11
CA GLN A 508 10.47 11.50 14.99
C GLN A 508 8.97 11.31 14.76
N SER A 509 8.59 10.62 13.69
CA SER A 509 7.19 10.29 13.39
C SER A 509 6.72 9.10 14.23
N ASP A 510 5.50 9.21 14.77
CA ASP A 510 4.78 8.17 15.50
C ASP A 510 4.07 7.16 14.57
N SER A 511 4.12 7.39 13.25
CA SER A 511 3.41 6.55 12.28
C SER A 511 3.97 5.12 12.23
N ILE A 512 3.08 4.13 12.31
CA ILE A 512 3.39 2.68 12.18
C ILE A 512 3.68 2.31 10.71
N SER A 513 3.44 3.24 9.76
CA SER A 513 3.84 3.09 8.37
C SER A 513 5.37 3.19 8.27
N ASN A 514 6.01 2.07 7.97
CA ASN A 514 7.45 1.93 7.73
C ASN A 514 7.99 2.70 6.50
N ASP A 515 7.24 3.68 6.00
CA ASP A 515 7.67 4.61 4.98
C ASP A 515 8.58 5.71 5.55
N GLY A 516 8.76 5.76 6.87
CA GLY A 516 9.38 6.77 7.75
C GLY A 516 10.75 7.31 7.37
N THR A 517 10.89 7.73 6.13
CA THR A 517 12.06 8.38 5.56
C THR A 517 11.88 9.88 5.67
N TYR A 518 10.69 10.44 5.41
CA TYR A 518 10.45 11.89 5.42
C TYR A 518 9.25 12.26 6.29
N ILE A 519 9.28 13.46 6.88
CA ILE A 519 8.15 14.02 7.64
C ILE A 519 7.10 14.58 6.67
N ARG A 520 5.82 14.31 6.93
CA ARG A 520 4.70 14.84 6.16
C ARG A 520 3.77 15.70 7.01
N SER A 521 3.08 16.63 6.36
CA SER A 521 1.96 17.38 6.91
C SER A 521 0.87 16.42 7.42
N LYS A 522 0.32 16.76 8.59
CA LYS A 522 -0.63 15.99 9.40
C LYS A 522 -0.08 14.73 10.07
N GLU A 523 1.24 14.52 10.06
CA GLU A 523 1.85 13.45 10.86
C GLU A 523 1.95 13.84 12.34
N ILE A 524 1.86 12.84 13.19
CA ILE A 524 2.14 12.98 14.62
C ILE A 524 3.64 12.74 14.83
N ILE A 525 4.30 13.70 15.47
CA ILE A 525 5.73 13.69 15.72
C ILE A 525 6.06 13.95 17.19
N ASN A 526 7.22 13.47 17.62
CA ASN A 526 7.94 13.95 18.80
C ASN A 526 9.12 14.80 18.35
N ILE A 527 9.45 15.82 19.15
CA ILE A 527 10.55 16.75 18.88
C ILE A 527 11.59 16.58 19.98
N TYR A 528 12.83 16.28 19.59
CA TYR A 528 13.96 16.05 20.49
C TYR A 528 15.01 17.13 20.28
N ASP A 529 15.57 17.63 21.36
CA ASP A 529 16.84 18.35 21.31
C ASP A 529 17.94 17.39 20.83
N ALA A 530 18.67 17.78 19.78
CA ALA A 530 19.62 16.89 19.11
C ALA A 530 20.94 16.71 19.87
N GLU A 531 21.22 17.54 20.89
CA GLU A 531 22.46 17.49 21.66
C GLU A 531 22.19 16.88 23.05
N SER A 532 21.07 17.26 23.66
CA SER A 532 20.76 16.93 25.06
C SER A 532 19.61 15.93 25.20
N ASN A 533 19.01 15.50 24.08
CA ASN A 533 17.91 14.51 24.01
C ASN A 533 16.66 14.89 24.83
N PHE A 534 16.49 16.16 25.21
CA PHE A 534 15.24 16.62 25.82
C PHE A 534 14.08 16.48 24.85
N ILE A 535 12.93 16.08 25.37
CA ILE A 535 11.70 15.89 24.61
C ILE A 535 10.80 17.10 24.86
N LEU A 536 10.27 17.68 23.78
CA LEU A 536 9.32 18.79 23.86
C LEU A 536 7.93 18.29 24.30
N ARG A 537 7.45 18.81 25.42
CA ARG A 537 6.19 18.44 26.06
C ARG A 537 5.30 19.64 26.29
N SER A 538 3.99 19.44 26.23
CA SER A 538 3.02 20.36 26.84
C SER A 538 2.01 19.62 27.69
N HIS A 539 1.34 20.32 28.59
CA HIS A 539 0.38 19.77 29.52
C HIS A 539 -0.52 20.89 30.07
N GLU A 540 -1.61 20.53 30.74
CA GLU A 540 -2.62 21.46 31.26
C GLU A 540 -2.17 22.34 32.45
N TYR A 541 -0.88 22.34 32.82
CA TYR A 541 -0.36 23.25 33.86
C TYR A 541 -0.13 24.65 33.28
N PRO A 542 -0.77 25.70 33.83
CA PRO A 542 -0.57 27.07 33.36
C PRO A 542 0.49 27.82 34.18
N PHE A 543 1.00 28.93 33.63
CA PHE A 543 1.75 29.96 34.35
C PHE A 543 1.23 31.36 33.97
N THR A 544 1.47 32.36 34.83
CA THR A 544 0.97 33.73 34.63
C THR A 544 2.11 34.72 34.48
N ILE A 545 2.00 35.61 33.49
CA ILE A 545 2.88 36.78 33.32
C ILE A 545 1.99 37.99 33.02
N ASP A 546 2.21 39.10 33.74
CA ASP A 546 1.51 40.38 33.51
C ASP A 546 -0.03 40.21 33.42
N ASP A 547 -0.60 39.44 34.36
CA ASP A 547 -2.03 39.09 34.48
C ASP A 547 -2.62 38.20 33.36
N GLU A 548 -1.80 37.78 32.38
CA GLU A 548 -2.18 36.84 31.33
C GLU A 548 -1.71 35.42 31.67
N THR A 549 -2.56 34.42 31.35
CA THR A 549 -2.30 33.01 31.69
C THR A 549 -1.98 32.19 30.46
N TYR A 550 -0.87 31.46 30.51
CA TYR A 550 -0.30 30.70 29.40
C TYR A 550 -0.18 29.21 29.77
N GLN A 551 -0.46 28.32 28.83
CA GLN A 551 -0.22 26.89 29.04
C GLN A 551 1.26 26.57 28.85
N GLU A 552 1.85 25.92 29.85
CA GLU A 552 3.28 25.63 29.88
C GLU A 552 3.71 24.62 28.80
N VAL A 553 4.88 24.91 28.21
CA VAL A 553 5.62 24.01 27.31
C VAL A 553 7.01 23.82 27.93
N VAL A 554 7.46 22.57 28.02
CA VAL A 554 8.66 22.20 28.77
C VAL A 554 9.52 21.19 27.99
N GLY A 555 10.81 21.15 28.32
CA GLY A 555 11.69 20.04 27.98
C GLY A 555 11.81 19.06 29.15
N HIS A 556 11.85 17.75 28.87
CA HIS A 556 12.08 16.74 29.90
C HIS A 556 12.87 15.54 29.36
N GLU A 557 13.43 14.71 30.26
CA GLU A 557 14.25 13.51 29.95
C GLU A 557 13.50 12.19 30.27
N GLY A 558 12.18 12.28 30.41
CA GLY A 558 11.34 11.16 30.83
C GLY A 558 11.00 10.20 29.70
N ARG A 559 10.21 9.16 30.02
CA ARG A 559 9.61 8.31 28.99
C ARG A 559 8.58 9.09 28.18
N ILE A 560 8.54 8.80 26.88
CA ILE A 560 7.56 9.37 25.96
C ILE A 560 6.15 8.89 26.33
N ASP A 561 5.20 9.81 26.40
CA ASP A 561 3.78 9.54 26.58
C ASP A 561 2.92 10.41 25.63
N GLY A 562 1.61 10.48 25.88
CA GLY A 562 0.68 11.23 25.02
C GLY A 562 0.92 12.74 24.98
N ASN A 563 1.55 13.32 26.01
CA ASN A 563 1.80 14.76 26.15
C ASN A 563 3.05 15.25 25.40
N ASP A 564 3.75 14.34 24.72
CA ASP A 564 4.96 14.65 23.94
C ASP A 564 4.68 14.73 22.44
N LYS A 565 3.40 14.56 22.07
CA LYS A 565 2.97 14.34 20.69
C LYS A 565 2.46 15.64 20.08
N TRP A 566 2.99 15.95 18.90
CA TRP A 566 2.66 17.15 18.14
C TRP A 566 2.22 16.76 16.73
N CYS A 567 1.07 17.25 16.27
CA CYS A 567 0.67 17.16 14.88
C CYS A 567 1.34 18.31 14.12
N ILE A 568 2.19 17.99 13.15
CA ILE A 568 2.84 18.98 12.28
C ILE A 568 2.00 19.20 11.03
N GLU A 569 1.63 20.44 10.71
CA GLU A 569 0.80 20.75 9.55
C GLU A 569 1.39 21.91 8.74
N LEU A 570 1.56 21.73 7.43
CA LEU A 570 1.97 22.80 6.52
C LEU A 570 0.96 23.93 6.54
N PHE A 571 1.47 25.15 6.67
CA PHE A 571 0.68 26.37 6.54
C PHE A 571 0.88 26.92 5.12
N GLU A 572 -0.13 26.73 4.27
CA GLU A 572 -0.20 27.36 2.95
C GLU A 572 -0.90 28.71 3.13
N ASP A 573 -0.20 29.82 2.84
CA ASP A 573 -0.85 31.12 2.69
C ASP A 573 -1.82 31.00 1.49
N GLU A 574 -3.12 31.22 1.70
CA GLU A 574 -4.16 31.22 0.63
C GLU A 574 -3.86 32.21 -0.50
#